data_AF-A0A139R4J8-F1
#
_entry.id   AF-A0A139R4J8-F1
#
_cell.length_a   1.000
_cell.length_b   1.000
_cell.length_c   1.000
_cell.angle_alpha   90.00
_cell.angle_beta   90.00
_cell.angle_gamma   90.00
#
_symmetry.space_group_name_H-M   'P 1'
#
loop_
_entity.id
_entity.type
_entity.pdbx_description
1 polymer ?
#
loop_
_entity_poly.entity_id
_entity_poly.type
_entity_poly.pdbx_seq_one_letter_code
_entity_poly.pdbx_strand_id
1 'polypeptide(L)'
;MAQFYDYPKTIKLVKGLNSISTLKKWRLKIEQLTGTTFEESRVRTGKRSYSKIYLFTDGDIEKLQQIADTKGNLGLDKAILKAYAPTRASPLSVNQKISRLTVQLKGLNQKVTDLTQQEQLLAIRIEQLSKQIEDLEKPKKRKLFGK
;
A
#
# COMPACT_ATOMS: atom_id res chain seq x y z
N MET A 1 -4.69 10.88 -2.08
CA MET A 1 -6.16 10.68 -2.00
C MET A 1 -6.54 9.84 -3.21
N ALA A 2 -7.17 8.68 -3.03
CA ALA A 2 -7.61 7.86 -4.17
C ALA A 2 -8.78 8.56 -4.87
N GLN A 3 -8.72 8.71 -6.18
CA GLN A 3 -9.79 9.31 -6.95
C GLN A 3 -10.83 8.25 -7.31
N PHE A 4 -12.09 8.58 -7.07
CA PHE A 4 -13.22 7.69 -7.33
C PHE A 4 -14.08 8.21 -8.48
N TYR A 5 -14.47 7.30 -9.37
CA TYR A 5 -15.22 7.60 -10.58
C TYR A 5 -16.54 6.81 -10.59
N ASP A 6 -17.63 7.48 -10.90
CA ASP A 6 -18.93 6.86 -11.14
C ASP A 6 -19.04 6.36 -12.59
N TYR A 7 -20.11 5.63 -12.91
CA TYR A 7 -20.34 5.09 -14.25
C TYR A 7 -20.18 6.12 -15.39
N PRO A 8 -20.79 7.33 -15.32
CA PRO A 8 -20.63 8.33 -16.37
C PRO A 8 -19.19 8.81 -16.54
N LYS A 9 -18.44 9.01 -15.45
CA LYS A 9 -17.03 9.41 -15.52
C LYS A 9 -16.16 8.30 -16.09
N THR A 10 -16.34 7.06 -15.65
CA THR A 10 -15.56 5.90 -16.11
C THR A 10 -15.70 5.68 -17.61
N ILE A 11 -16.89 5.86 -18.19
CA ILE A 11 -17.14 5.73 -19.64
C ILE A 11 -16.37 6.77 -20.46
N LYS A 12 -16.21 7.99 -19.94
CA LYS A 12 -15.44 9.02 -20.63
C LYS A 12 -13.94 8.72 -20.63
N LEU A 13 -13.47 7.98 -19.63
CA LEU A 13 -12.06 7.64 -19.46
C LEU A 13 -11.66 6.37 -20.20
N VAL A 14 -12.55 5.38 -20.30
CA VAL A 14 -12.29 4.10 -20.98
C VAL A 14 -12.64 4.19 -22.46
N LYS A 15 -11.63 4.20 -23.33
CA LYS A 15 -11.79 4.20 -24.79
C LYS A 15 -12.40 2.88 -25.25
N GLY A 16 -13.46 2.96 -26.05
CA GLY A 16 -14.16 1.78 -26.61
C GLY A 16 -15.21 1.16 -25.69
N LEU A 17 -15.58 1.85 -24.60
CA LEU A 17 -16.70 1.49 -23.72
C LEU A 17 -17.77 2.59 -23.78
N ASN A 18 -18.71 2.48 -24.71
CA ASN A 18 -19.61 3.59 -25.06
C ASN A 18 -20.95 3.62 -24.28
N SER A 19 -21.19 2.68 -23.35
CA SER A 19 -22.49 2.56 -22.68
C SER A 19 -22.38 2.14 -21.21
N ILE A 20 -23.18 2.80 -20.36
CA ILE A 20 -23.36 2.47 -18.94
C ILE A 20 -23.85 1.04 -18.77
N SER A 21 -24.75 0.60 -19.65
CA SER A 21 -25.28 -0.76 -19.62
C SER A 21 -24.19 -1.80 -19.88
N THR A 22 -23.24 -1.50 -20.78
CA THR A 22 -22.08 -2.37 -21.04
C THR A 22 -21.16 -2.42 -19.84
N LEU A 23 -20.84 -1.27 -19.23
CA LEU A 23 -20.00 -1.20 -18.02
C LEU A 23 -20.64 -1.97 -16.85
N LYS A 24 -21.95 -1.85 -16.63
CA LYS A 24 -22.68 -2.61 -15.60
C LYS A 24 -22.60 -4.12 -15.83
N LYS A 25 -22.77 -4.57 -17.08
CA LYS A 25 -22.61 -5.98 -17.45
C LYS A 25 -21.19 -6.48 -17.22
N TRP A 26 -20.19 -5.68 -17.58
CA TRP A 26 -18.79 -6.03 -17.35
C TRP A 26 -18.47 -6.12 -15.87
N ARG A 27 -18.91 -5.14 -15.06
CA ARG A 27 -18.75 -5.17 -13.61
C ARG A 27 -19.29 -6.47 -13.00
N LEU A 28 -20.54 -6.83 -13.32
CA LEU A 28 -21.15 -8.08 -12.87
C LEU A 28 -20.30 -9.30 -13.25
N LYS A 29 -19.81 -9.33 -14.49
CA LYS A 29 -19.03 -10.45 -14.99
C LYS A 29 -17.64 -10.52 -14.37
N ILE A 30 -17.03 -9.38 -14.08
CA ILE A 30 -15.78 -9.28 -13.33
C ILE A 30 -16.00 -9.84 -11.92
N GLU A 31 -16.97 -9.32 -11.16
CA GLU A 31 -17.33 -9.82 -9.82
C GLU A 31 -17.51 -11.35 -9.80
N GLN A 32 -18.18 -11.90 -10.82
CA GLN A 32 -18.42 -13.34 -10.94
C GLN A 32 -17.15 -14.16 -11.27
N LEU A 33 -16.27 -13.65 -12.14
CA LEU A 33 -15.10 -14.37 -12.63
C LEU A 33 -13.87 -14.24 -11.72
N THR A 34 -13.73 -13.12 -11.02
CA THR A 34 -12.52 -12.79 -10.26
C THR A 34 -12.77 -12.70 -8.76
N GLY A 35 -14.04 -12.63 -8.34
CA GLY A 35 -14.41 -12.41 -6.94
C GLY A 35 -14.07 -11.01 -6.42
N THR A 36 -13.68 -10.07 -7.29
CA THR A 36 -13.36 -8.69 -6.88
C THR A 36 -14.64 -7.91 -6.59
N THR A 37 -14.68 -7.22 -5.46
CA THR A 37 -15.78 -6.32 -5.09
C THR A 37 -15.43 -4.87 -5.41
N PHE A 38 -16.38 -4.15 -5.99
CA PHE A 38 -16.24 -2.70 -6.25
C PHE A 38 -16.83 -1.91 -5.08
N GLU A 39 -16.31 -0.70 -4.85
CA GLU A 39 -16.82 0.16 -3.79
C GLU A 39 -18.25 0.64 -4.09
N GLU A 40 -19.11 0.56 -3.07
CA GLU A 40 -20.51 0.99 -3.16
C GLU A 40 -20.71 2.35 -2.49
N SER A 41 -21.41 3.25 -3.17
CA SER A 41 -21.90 4.52 -2.61
C SER A 41 -23.41 4.63 -2.81
N ARG A 42 -24.07 5.42 -1.97
CA ARG A 42 -25.51 5.67 -2.05
C ARG A 42 -25.74 7.11 -2.49
N VAL A 43 -26.40 7.28 -3.63
CA VAL A 43 -26.81 8.59 -4.12
C VAL A 43 -28.31 8.73 -3.98
N ARG A 44 -28.74 9.91 -3.53
CA ARG A 44 -30.16 10.24 -3.36
C ARG A 44 -30.78 10.46 -4.73
N THR A 45 -31.71 9.59 -5.11
CA THR A 45 -32.39 9.61 -6.43
C THR A 45 -33.77 10.26 -6.35
N GLY A 46 -34.30 10.48 -5.13
CA GLY A 46 -35.57 11.17 -4.93
C GLY A 46 -35.73 11.75 -3.52
N LYS A 47 -36.94 12.24 -3.19
CA LYS A 47 -37.20 12.87 -1.88
C LYS A 47 -36.92 11.94 -0.69
N ARG A 48 -37.17 10.63 -0.82
CA ARG A 48 -36.91 9.62 0.24
C ARG A 48 -36.21 8.36 -0.27
N SER A 49 -35.67 8.39 -1.49
CA SER A 49 -35.15 7.19 -2.16
C SER A 49 -33.67 7.34 -2.46
N TYR A 50 -32.91 6.29 -2.18
CA TYR A 50 -31.48 6.19 -2.45
C TYR A 50 -31.24 5.05 -3.43
N SER A 51 -30.37 5.27 -4.41
CA SER A 51 -29.90 4.23 -5.32
C SER A 51 -28.45 3.89 -5.02
N LYS A 52 -28.12 2.61 -5.11
CA LYS A 52 -26.73 2.14 -5.04
C LYS A 52 -26.01 2.50 -6.33
N ILE A 53 -24.83 3.10 -6.21
CA ILE A 53 -23.91 3.40 -7.30
C ILE A 53 -22.57 2.77 -6.97
N TYR A 54 -21.88 2.28 -7.98
CA TYR A 54 -20.55 1.71 -7.83
C TYR A 54 -19.51 2.74 -8.24
N LEU A 55 -18.45 2.79 -7.45
CA LEU A 55 -17.30 3.65 -7.67
C LEU A 55 -16.11 2.80 -8.14
N PHE A 56 -15.36 3.36 -9.07
CA PHE A 56 -14.18 2.77 -9.67
C PHE A 56 -12.97 3.61 -9.28
N THR A 57 -11.84 2.95 -9.03
CA THR A 57 -10.55 3.62 -8.78
C THR A 57 -9.78 3.81 -10.09
N ASP A 58 -8.68 4.58 -10.05
CA ASP A 58 -7.75 4.69 -11.18
C ASP A 58 -7.25 3.30 -11.66
N GLY A 59 -6.94 2.41 -10.71
CA GLY A 59 -6.52 1.04 -11.04
C GLY A 59 -7.62 0.18 -11.68
N ASP A 60 -8.89 0.46 -11.39
CA ASP A 60 -10.01 -0.21 -12.07
C ASP A 60 -10.18 0.32 -13.50
N ILE A 61 -9.96 1.62 -13.72
CA ILE A 61 -10.00 2.22 -15.05
C ILE A 61 -8.93 1.59 -15.95
N GLU A 62 -7.71 1.42 -15.45
CA GLU A 62 -6.63 0.77 -16.20
C GLU A 62 -6.99 -0.66 -16.61
N LYS A 63 -7.54 -1.45 -15.67
CA LYS A 63 -7.99 -2.83 -15.96
C LYS A 63 -9.16 -2.85 -16.95
N LEU A 64 -10.12 -1.94 -16.81
CA LEU A 64 -11.24 -1.81 -17.74
C LEU A 64 -10.76 -1.42 -19.15
N GLN A 65 -9.74 -0.56 -19.26
CA GLN A 65 -9.11 -0.23 -20.54
C GLN A 65 -8.42 -1.45 -21.15
N GLN A 66 -7.64 -2.20 -20.35
CA GLN A 66 -7.01 -3.44 -20.82
C GLN A 66 -8.04 -4.46 -21.33
N ILE A 67 -9.19 -4.59 -20.66
CA ILE A 67 -10.29 -5.43 -21.14
C ILE A 67 -10.84 -4.87 -22.46
N ALA A 68 -11.04 -3.56 -22.55
CA ALA A 68 -11.56 -2.92 -23.76
C ALA A 68 -10.67 -3.15 -24.99
N ASP A 69 -9.35 -3.14 -24.81
CA ASP A 69 -8.38 -3.35 -25.88
C ASP A 69 -8.27 -4.83 -26.26
N THR A 70 -8.36 -5.73 -25.29
CA THR A 70 -8.13 -7.17 -25.51
C THR A 70 -9.38 -7.98 -25.83
N LYS A 71 -10.59 -7.48 -25.52
CA LYS A 71 -11.86 -8.19 -25.74
C LYS A 71 -12.09 -8.59 -27.21
N GLY A 72 -11.59 -7.78 -28.15
CA GLY A 72 -11.77 -8.03 -29.59
C GLY A 72 -11.06 -9.29 -30.08
N ASN A 73 -9.91 -9.62 -29.48
CA ASN A 73 -9.07 -10.73 -29.90
C ASN A 73 -9.29 -12.00 -29.07
N LEU A 74 -9.55 -11.87 -27.76
CA LEU A 74 -9.60 -13.00 -26.82
C LEU A 74 -11.02 -13.35 -26.37
N GLY A 75 -12.00 -12.49 -26.63
CA GLY A 75 -13.31 -12.54 -26.00
C GLY A 75 -13.31 -11.95 -24.58
N LEU A 76 -14.49 -11.52 -24.11
CA LEU A 76 -14.65 -10.75 -22.87
C LEU A 76 -14.12 -11.50 -21.63
N ASP A 77 -14.41 -12.79 -21.49
CA ASP A 77 -14.14 -13.53 -20.25
C ASP A 77 -12.63 -13.77 -20.09
N LYS A 78 -11.96 -14.12 -21.18
CA LYS A 78 -10.50 -14.27 -21.21
C LYS A 78 -9.80 -12.92 -21.03
N ALA A 79 -10.35 -11.84 -21.59
CA ALA A 79 -9.85 -10.48 -21.38
C ALA A 79 -9.95 -10.04 -19.91
N ILE A 80 -11.09 -10.31 -19.25
CA ILE A 80 -11.28 -10.06 -17.82
C ILE A 80 -10.26 -10.85 -17.00
N LEU A 81 -10.16 -12.16 -17.22
CA LEU A 81 -9.22 -13.01 -16.51
C LEU A 81 -7.77 -12.56 -16.73
N LYS A 82 -7.42 -12.04 -17.91
CA LYS A 82 -6.08 -11.52 -18.20
C LYS A 82 -5.79 -10.20 -17.49
N ALA A 83 -6.74 -9.26 -17.47
CA ALA A 83 -6.58 -7.95 -16.83
C ALA A 83 -6.57 -8.04 -15.30
N TYR A 84 -7.31 -9.00 -14.74
CA TYR A 84 -7.36 -9.26 -13.30
C TYR A 84 -6.45 -10.44 -12.88
N ALA A 85 -5.69 -11.02 -13.80
CA ALA A 85 -4.69 -12.01 -13.46
C ALA A 85 -3.68 -11.35 -12.49
N PRO A 86 -3.32 -12.01 -11.38
CA PRO A 86 -2.24 -11.52 -10.54
C PRO A 86 -1.01 -11.36 -11.42
N THR A 87 -0.57 -10.10 -11.55
CA THR A 87 0.44 -9.66 -12.50
C THR A 87 1.62 -10.61 -12.50
N ARG A 88 1.77 -11.42 -13.56
CA ARG A 88 2.95 -12.27 -13.81
C ARG A 88 4.20 -11.42 -14.15
N ALA A 89 4.22 -10.11 -13.85
CA ALA A 89 5.34 -9.22 -14.11
C ALA A 89 6.39 -9.21 -12.99
N SER A 90 6.37 -10.20 -12.09
CA SER A 90 7.54 -10.52 -11.29
C SER A 90 8.02 -11.92 -11.66
N PRO A 91 9.28 -12.11 -12.07
CA PRO A 91 9.87 -13.43 -12.32
C PRO A 91 9.93 -14.31 -11.06
N LEU A 92 9.43 -13.79 -9.93
CA LEU A 92 9.43 -14.43 -8.64
C LEU A 92 8.00 -14.77 -8.25
N SER A 93 7.77 -16.05 -7.95
CA SER A 93 6.53 -16.51 -7.33
C SER A 93 6.27 -15.76 -6.02
N VAL A 94 5.01 -15.73 -5.58
CA VAL A 94 4.63 -15.14 -4.29
C VAL A 94 5.50 -15.69 -3.15
N ASN A 95 5.78 -16.99 -3.17
CA ASN A 95 6.68 -17.64 -2.21
C ASN A 95 8.11 -17.08 -2.26
N GLN A 96 8.67 -16.84 -3.45
CA GLN A 96 10.00 -16.25 -3.58
C GLN A 96 10.05 -14.80 -3.09
N LYS A 97 8.97 -14.02 -3.25
CA LYS A 97 8.86 -12.68 -2.65
C LYS A 97 8.81 -12.75 -1.13
N ILE A 98 7.98 -13.66 -0.59
CA ILE A 98 7.88 -13.90 0.85
C ILE A 98 9.25 -14.28 1.41
N SER A 99 9.96 -15.24 0.80
CA SER A 99 11.29 -15.64 1.26
C SER A 99 12.28 -14.47 1.28
N ARG A 100 12.28 -13.61 0.25
CA ARG A 100 13.15 -12.43 0.22
C ARG A 100 12.80 -11.42 1.30
N LEU A 101 11.51 -11.15 1.50
CA LEU A 101 11.04 -10.26 2.56
C LEU A 101 11.40 -10.81 3.94
N THR A 102 11.30 -12.13 4.17
CA THR A 102 11.71 -12.78 5.42
C THR A 102 13.21 -12.59 5.67
N VAL A 103 14.05 -12.76 4.65
CA VAL A 103 15.50 -12.54 4.77
C VAL A 103 15.81 -11.08 5.08
N GLN A 104 15.14 -10.14 4.40
CA GLN A 104 15.31 -8.70 4.65
C GLN A 104 14.86 -8.32 6.07
N LEU A 105 13.72 -8.83 6.52
CA LEU A 105 13.21 -8.61 7.89
C LEU A 105 14.19 -9.15 8.94
N LYS A 106 14.74 -10.35 8.73
CA LYS A 106 15.75 -10.91 9.62
C LYS A 106 17.00 -10.02 9.70
N GLY A 107 17.47 -9.52 8.56
CA GLY A 107 18.62 -8.61 8.51
C GLY A 107 18.35 -7.27 9.18
N LEU A 108 17.15 -6.70 9.01
CA LEU A 108 16.74 -5.48 9.70
C LEU A 108 16.62 -5.69 11.21
N ASN A 109 16.03 -6.81 11.64
CA ASN A 109 15.89 -7.12 13.05
C ASN A 109 17.27 -7.24 13.74
N GLN A 110 18.23 -7.88 13.07
CA GLN A 110 19.60 -7.96 13.57
C GLN A 110 20.26 -6.58 13.69
N LYS A 111 20.10 -5.70 12.69
CA LYS A 111 20.63 -4.33 12.77
C LYS A 111 20.02 -3.55 13.92
N VAL A 112 18.71 -3.72 14.17
CA VAL A 112 18.05 -3.09 15.31
C VAL A 112 18.65 -3.60 16.61
N THR A 113 18.83 -4.90 16.79
CA THR A 113 19.44 -5.45 18.01
C THR A 113 20.88 -4.95 18.22
N ASP A 114 21.69 -4.89 17.17
CA ASP A 114 23.08 -4.44 17.25
C ASP A 114 23.15 -2.95 17.64
N LEU A 115 22.28 -2.11 17.04
CA LEU A 115 22.17 -0.69 17.38
C LEU A 115 21.71 -0.49 18.83
N THR A 116 20.73 -1.26 19.30
CA THR A 116 20.27 -1.17 20.70
C THR A 116 21.38 -1.54 21.68
N GLN A 117 22.22 -2.52 21.38
CA GLN A 117 23.38 -2.87 22.20
C GLN A 117 24.43 -1.75 22.22
N GLN A 118 24.71 -1.14 21.06
CA GLN A 118 25.64 -0.01 20.96
C GLN A 118 25.14 1.19 21.78
N GLU A 119 23.84 1.49 21.73
CA GLU A 119 23.24 2.57 22.50
C GLU A 119 23.40 2.34 24.02
N GLN A 120 23.17 1.12 24.50
CA GLN A 120 23.37 0.76 25.91
C GLN A 120 24.83 0.92 26.34
N LEU A 121 25.79 0.49 25.52
CA LEU A 121 27.21 0.63 25.81
C LEU A 121 27.64 2.10 25.86
N LEU A 122 27.12 2.93 24.94
CA LEU A 122 27.37 4.36 24.94
C LEU A 122 26.79 5.03 26.19
N ALA A 123 25.58 4.65 26.62
CA ALA A 123 24.97 5.16 27.85
C ALA A 123 25.84 4.87 29.08
N ILE A 124 26.35 3.63 29.22
CA ILE A 124 27.27 3.25 30.30
C ILE A 124 28.55 4.08 30.24
N ARG A 125 29.12 4.27 29.04
CA ARG A 125 30.35 5.06 28.86
C ARG A 125 30.14 6.52 29.27
N ILE A 126 29.00 7.12 28.91
CA ILE A 126 28.63 8.48 29.30
C ILE A 126 28.50 8.61 30.82
N GLU A 127 27.88 7.62 31.48
CA GLU A 127 27.75 7.61 32.94
C GLU A 127 29.13 7.55 33.63
N GLN A 128 30.01 6.67 33.15
CA GLN A 128 31.38 6.54 33.66
C GLN A 128 32.19 7.83 33.49
N LEU A 129 32.12 8.45 32.31
CA LEU A 129 32.81 9.71 32.04
C LEU A 129 32.26 10.85 32.91
N SER A 130 30.94 10.90 33.10
CA SER A 130 30.30 11.88 34.00
C SER A 130 30.80 11.75 35.44
N LYS A 131 30.89 10.51 35.96
CA LYS A 131 31.47 10.24 37.28
C LYS A 131 32.93 10.66 37.39
N GLN A 132 33.75 10.34 36.37
CA GLN A 132 35.16 10.76 36.33
C GLN A 132 35.31 12.28 36.34
N ILE A 133 34.48 13.00 35.60
CA ILE A 133 34.47 14.47 35.60
C ILE A 133 34.12 15.01 36.99
N GLU A 134 33.08 14.48 37.62
CA GLU A 134 32.65 14.90 38.95
C GLU A 134 33.76 14.71 40.01
N ASP A 135 34.43 13.56 39.97
CA ASP A 135 35.53 13.25 40.90
C ASP A 135 36.78 14.09 40.65
N LEU A 136 37.03 14.53 39.41
CA LEU A 136 38.11 15.47 39.08
C LEU A 136 37.76 16.92 39.45
N GLU A 137 36.48 17.30 39.46
CA GLU A 137 36.02 18.63 39.85
C GLU A 137 35.99 18.84 41.38
N LYS A 138 35.64 17.81 42.16
CA LYS A 138 35.64 17.84 43.64
C LYS A 138 36.96 18.37 44.26
N PRO A 139 38.16 17.92 43.87
CA PRO A 139 39.41 18.42 44.43
C PRO A 139 39.79 19.83 43.94
N LYS A 140 39.34 20.24 42.74
CA LYS A 140 39.54 21.62 42.26
C LYS A 140 38.73 22.63 43.07
N LYS A 141 37.46 22.32 43.39
CA LYS A 141 36.62 23.17 44.26
C LYS A 141 37.21 23.29 45.66
N ARG A 142 37.71 22.21 46.26
CA ARG A 142 38.38 22.25 47.58
C ARG A 142 39.64 23.13 47.61
N LYS A 143 40.39 23.22 46.51
CA LYS A 143 41.58 24.10 46.42
C LYS A 143 41.25 25.57 46.13
N LEU A 144 40.12 25.85 45.47
CA LEU A 144 39.70 27.22 45.13
C LEU A 144 38.97 27.94 46.29
N PHE A 145 38.32 27.20 47.19
CA PHE A 145 37.62 27.76 48.35
C PHE A 145 38.32 27.49 49.69
N GLY A 146 39.59 27.03 49.64
CA GLY A 146 40.43 26.80 50.82
C GLY A 146 41.37 27.97 51.07
N LYS A 147 40.84 29.09 51.56
CA LYS A 147 41.54 30.12 52.35
C LYS A 147 40.57 30.69 53.37
#